data_AF-A0A2T1K7V6-F1
#
_entry.id   AF-A0A2T1K7V6-F1
#
_cell.length_a   1.000
_cell.length_b   1.000
_cell.length_c   1.000
_cell.angle_alpha   90.00
_cell.angle_beta   90.00
_cell.angle_gamma   90.00
#
_symmetry.space_group_name_H-M   'P 1'
#
loop_
_entity.id
_entity.type
_entity.pdbx_description
1 polymer ?
#
loop_
_entity_poly.entity_id
_entity_poly.type
_entity_poly.pdbx_seq_one_letter_code
_entity_poly.pdbx_strand_id
1 'polypeptide(L)' 'MQTLLIILVVLFAALVVLIPLIEKFSPKGEPQGYDKLSRFIFPLLALAIVLQIVAYYFL' A
#
# COMPACT_ATOMS: atom_id res chain seq x y z
N MET A 1 -16.02 1.33 26.04
CA MET A 1 -15.16 0.16 26.35
C MET A 1 -15.52 -1.06 25.51
N GLN A 2 -16.80 -1.47 25.44
CA GLN A 2 -17.23 -2.63 24.64
C GLN A 2 -16.88 -2.54 23.15
N THR A 3 -17.10 -1.40 22.50
CA THR A 3 -16.76 -1.18 21.08
C THR A 3 -15.27 -1.32 20.80
N LEU A 4 -14.41 -0.83 21.71
CA LEU A 4 -12.96 -0.93 21.56
C LEU A 4 -12.49 -2.40 21.60
N LEU A 5 -13.06 -3.20 22.52
CA LEU A 5 -12.77 -4.62 22.61
C LEU A 5 -13.22 -5.39 21.36
N ILE A 6 -14.39 -5.05 20.81
CA ILE A 6 -14.89 -5.66 19.56
C ILE A 6 -13.94 -5.34 18.40
N ILE A 7 -13.54 -4.07 18.24
CA ILE A 7 -12.61 -3.66 17.18
C ILE A 7 -11.29 -4.43 17.33
N LEU A 8 -10.77 -4.54 18.55
CA LEU A 8 -9.50 -5.22 18.81
C LEU A 8 -9.56 -6.72 18.46
N VAL A 9 -10.65 -7.40 18.82
CA VAL A 9 -10.87 -8.81 18.48
C VAL A 9 -11.02 -9.00 16.97
N VAL A 10 -11.76 -8.13 16.29
CA VAL A 10 -11.94 -8.19 14.83
C VAL A 10 -10.62 -7.97 14.11
N LEU A 11 -9.83 -6.97 14.54
CA LEU A 11 -8.50 -6.72 13.98
C LEU A 11 -7.55 -7.89 14.22
N PHE A 12 -7.58 -8.48 15.41
CA PHE A 12 -6.75 -9.65 15.72
C PHE A 12 -7.14 -10.86 14.86
N ALA A 13 -8.44 -11.14 14.74
CA ALA A 13 -8.94 -12.20 13.86
C ALA A 13 -8.57 -11.94 12.38
N ALA A 14 -8.66 -10.69 11.93
CA ALA A 14 -8.26 -10.31 10.59
C ALA A 14 -6.77 -10.61 10.35
N LEU A 15 -5.87 -10.30 11.30
CA LEU A 15 -4.45 -10.65 11.17
C LEU A 15 -4.24 -12.17 11.12
N VAL A 16 -4.92 -12.92 11.99
CA VAL A 16 -4.82 -14.39 12.03
C VAL A 16 -5.25 -15.03 10.71
N VAL A 17 -6.25 -14.48 10.03
CA VAL A 17 -6.71 -14.98 8.71
C VAL A 17 -5.82 -14.47 7.58
N LEU A 18 -5.40 -13.20 7.64
CA LEU A 18 -4.66 -12.54 6.57
C LEU A 18 -3.23 -13.06 6.44
N ILE A 19 -2.56 -13.40 7.56
CA ILE A 19 -1.19 -13.97 7.54
C ILE A 19 -1.11 -15.26 6.70
N PRO A 20 -1.88 -16.33 6.98
CA PRO A 20 -1.81 -17.56 6.19
C PRO A 20 -2.34 -17.36 4.78
N LEU A 21 -3.27 -16.41 4.57
CA LEU A 21 -3.73 -16.04 3.24
C LEU A 21 -2.58 -15.44 2.42
N ILE A 22 -1.87 -14.45 2.97
CA ILE A 22 -0.70 -13.85 2.33
C ILE A 22 0.37 -14.92 2.12
N GLU A 23 0.66 -15.78 3.09
CA GLU A 23 1.68 -16.83 2.90
C GLU A 23 1.30 -17.87 1.83
N LYS A 24 0.01 -18.17 1.66
CA LYS A 24 -0.50 -19.13 0.68
C LYS A 24 -0.60 -18.53 -0.72
N PHE A 25 -0.98 -17.26 -0.82
CA PHE A 25 -1.22 -16.57 -2.09
C PHE A 25 -0.03 -15.71 -2.54
N SER A 26 0.93 -15.42 -1.65
CA SER A 26 2.19 -14.78 -2.02
C SER A 26 3.12 -15.83 -2.62
N PRO A 27 3.53 -15.69 -3.89
CA PRO A 27 4.50 -16.58 -4.50
C PRO A 27 5.82 -16.49 -3.72
N LYS A 28 6.13 -17.54 -2.96
CA LYS A 28 7.39 -17.69 -2.23
C LYS A 28 8.54 -17.72 -3.23
N GLY A 29 9.20 -16.58 -3.45
CA GLY A 29 10.49 -16.53 -4.13
C GLY A 29 10.51 -15.85 -5.49
N GLU A 30 9.44 -15.19 -5.94
CA GLU A 30 9.61 -14.25 -7.04
C GLU A 30 10.25 -12.97 -6.48
N PRO A 31 11.40 -12.51 -7.02
CA PRO A 31 11.86 -11.16 -6.72
C PRO A 31 10.70 -10.26 -7.11
N GLN A 32 10.02 -9.73 -6.09
CA GLN A 32 8.87 -8.86 -6.28
C GLN A 32 9.29 -7.89 -7.38
N GLY A 33 8.58 -7.93 -8.52
CA GLY A 33 8.96 -7.28 -9.77
C GLY A 33 8.86 -5.76 -9.69
N TYR A 34 9.29 -5.19 -8.56
CA TYR A 34 9.53 -3.79 -8.28
C TYR A 34 10.48 -3.17 -9.28
N ASP A 35 11.23 -3.94 -10.06
CA ASP A 35 11.99 -3.42 -11.18
C ASP A 35 11.09 -2.74 -12.24
N LYS A 36 9.87 -3.27 -12.45
CA LYS A 36 8.87 -2.63 -13.30
C LYS A 36 8.22 -1.43 -12.62
N LEU A 37 8.03 -1.49 -11.30
CA LEU A 37 7.39 -0.41 -10.53
C LEU A 37 8.33 0.78 -10.33
N SER A 38 9.62 0.53 -10.09
CA SER A 38 10.66 1.54 -9.90
C SER A 38 10.82 2.43 -11.13
N ARG A 39 10.64 1.87 -12.33
CA ARG A 39 10.65 2.60 -13.60
C ARG A 39 9.57 3.70 -13.67
N PHE A 40 8.45 3.52 -12.98
CA PHE A 40 7.37 4.52 -12.95
C PHE A 40 7.55 5.58 -11.87
N ILE A 41 8.47 5.40 -10.92
CA ILE A 41 8.73 6.38 -9.85
C ILE A 41 9.15 7.72 -10.46
N PHE A 42 10.15 7.72 -11.35
CA PHE A 42 10.64 8.95 -11.98
C PHE A 42 9.58 9.72 -12.78
N PRO A 43 8.82 9.12 -13.71
CA PRO A 43 7.79 9.85 -14.45
C PRO A 43 6.64 10.33 -13.55
N LEU A 44 6.22 9.54 -12.56
CA LEU A 44 5.19 9.97 -11.61
C LEU A 44 5.68 11.13 -10.73
N LEU A 45 6.95 11.11 -10.33
CA LEU A 45 7.56 12.20 -9.55
C LEU A 45 7.64 13.49 -10.37
N ALA A 46 8.04 13.40 -11.64
CA ALA A 46 8.03 14.54 -12.55
C ALA A 46 6.60 15.10 -12.74
N LEU A 47 5.61 14.23 -12.91
CA LEU A 47 4.21 14.63 -13.03
C LEU A 47 3.69 15.30 -11.75
N ALA A 48 4.03 14.78 -10.57
CA ALA A 48 3.69 15.37 -9.30
C ALA A 48 4.28 16.79 -9.13
N ILE A 49 5.54 16.99 -9.54
CA ILE A 49 6.18 18.32 -9.52
C ILE A 49 5.43 19.29 -10.44
N VAL A 50 5.08 18.87 -11.66
CA VAL A 50 4.32 19.71 -12.60
C VAL A 50 2.95 20.07 -12.02
N LEU A 51 2.24 19.09 -11.48
CA LEU A 51 0.94 19.33 -10.84
C LEU A 51 1.07 20.29 -9.65
N GLN A 52 2.12 20.17 -8.85
CA GLN A 52 2.36 21.05 -7.71
C GLN A 52 2.67 22.48 -8.14
N ILE A 53 3.43 22.67 -9.22
CA ILE A 53 3.68 23.98 -9.82
C ILE A 53 2.36 24.59 -10.31
N VAL A 54 1.55 23.82 -11.05
CA VAL A 54 0.25 24.28 -11.51
C VAL A 54 -0.65 24.63 -10.32
N ALA A 55 -0.72 23.79 -9.31
CA ALA A 55 -1.50 24.07 -8.11
C ALA A 55 -1.01 25.34 -7.39
N TYR A 56 0.30 25.56 -7.28
CA TYR A 56 0.85 26.75 -6.61
C TYR A 56 0.56 28.06 -7.34
N TYR A 57 0.56 28.06 -8.67
CA TYR A 57 0.37 29.28 -9.47
C TYR A 57 -1.09 29.55 -9.87
N PHE A 58 -1.94 28.52 -9.93
CA PHE A 58 -3.31 28.64 -10.45
C PHE A 58 -4.41 28.39 -9.40
N LEU A 59 -4.07 27.93 -8.19
CA LEU A 59 -5.03 27.56 -7.14
C LEU A 59 -4.70 28.29 -5.83
#